data_AF-A0A9E1R6E1-F1
#
_entry.id   AF-A0A9E1R6E1-F1
#
_cell.length_a   1.000
_cell.length_b   1.000
_cell.length_c   1.000
_cell.angle_alpha   90.00
_cell.angle_beta   90.00
_cell.angle_gamma   90.00
#
_symmetry.space_group_name_H-M   'P 1'
#
loop_
_entity.id
_entity.type
_entity.pdbx_description
1 polymer ?
#
loop_
_entity_poly.entity_id
_entity_poly.type
_entity_poly.pdbx_seq_one_letter_code
_entity_poly.pdbx_strand_id
1 'polypeptide(L)'
;MTDKTALTPETGSQAIQDLFSLSNLENVLIANKHPRDQNGCSVSATDAVEVRAENSERYSRPALSSAFTAPENELQKEIAQAWQAFLLIDEIGIDDDFFAIGGNSLLGAQLISELNQTHQVDLGIPDLFDHSTVRRLTDLILSKQTSGLDNAQLSAELDRLESLSDDDIAELLDAQET
;
A
#
# COMPACT_ATOMS: atom_id res chain seq x y z
N MET A 1 -28.09 -6.97 30.80
CA MET A 1 -27.22 -8.16 30.89
C MET A 1 -25.95 -7.82 30.13
N THR A 2 -24.91 -7.38 30.82
CA THR A 2 -23.61 -7.02 30.24
C THR A 2 -22.80 -8.29 30.01
N ASP A 3 -22.32 -8.45 28.78
CA ASP A 3 -21.48 -9.57 28.36
C ASP A 3 -20.18 -9.58 29.19
N LYS A 4 -20.05 -10.57 30.06
CA LYS A 4 -18.92 -10.73 30.99
C LYS A 4 -17.66 -11.32 30.33
N THR A 5 -17.65 -11.51 29.01
CA THR A 5 -16.52 -12.14 28.30
C THR A 5 -15.57 -11.17 27.60
N ALA A 6 -15.87 -9.88 27.54
CA ALA A 6 -14.98 -8.89 26.93
C ALA A 6 -13.94 -8.35 27.93
N LEU A 7 -12.65 -8.53 27.63
CA LEU A 7 -11.56 -7.84 28.33
C LEU A 7 -11.60 -6.36 27.97
N THR A 8 -11.56 -5.47 28.97
CA THR A 8 -11.36 -4.04 28.72
C THR A 8 -9.92 -3.78 28.28
N PRO A 9 -9.63 -2.72 27.50
CA PRO A 9 -8.27 -2.42 27.04
C PRO A 9 -7.24 -2.32 28.17
N GLU A 10 -7.64 -1.74 29.31
CA GLU A 10 -6.79 -1.62 30.50
C GLU A 10 -6.52 -2.99 31.14
N THR A 11 -7.55 -3.83 31.27
CA THR A 11 -7.40 -5.20 31.81
C THR A 11 -6.53 -6.05 30.89
N GLY A 12 -6.71 -5.94 29.57
CA GLY A 12 -5.89 -6.64 28.58
C GLY A 12 -4.43 -6.21 28.64
N SER A 13 -4.16 -4.90 28.74
CA SER A 13 -2.80 -4.36 28.82
C SER A 13 -2.09 -4.82 30.10
N GLN A 14 -2.79 -4.80 31.25
CA GLN A 14 -2.23 -5.27 32.51
C GLN A 14 -1.96 -6.77 32.49
N ALA A 15 -2.87 -7.58 31.94
CA ALA A 15 -2.68 -9.03 31.81
C ALA A 15 -1.44 -9.38 30.98
N ILE A 16 -1.16 -8.62 29.93
CA ILE A 16 0.04 -8.79 29.10
C ILE A 16 1.31 -8.39 29.86
N GLN A 17 1.29 -7.29 30.61
CA GLN A 17 2.44 -6.87 31.43
C GLN A 17 2.74 -7.87 32.56
N ASP A 18 1.69 -8.40 33.20
CA ASP A 18 1.81 -9.42 34.23
C ASP A 18 2.38 -10.72 33.64
N LEU A 19 1.92 -11.11 32.44
CA LEU A 19 2.42 -12.25 31.69
C LEU A 19 3.93 -12.09 31.42
N PHE A 20 4.37 -10.96 30.85
CA PHE A 20 5.79 -10.70 30.59
C PHE A 20 6.66 -10.57 31.85
N SER A 21 6.05 -10.33 33.02
CA SER A 21 6.75 -10.31 34.30
C SER A 21 7.02 -11.72 34.85
N LEU A 22 6.37 -12.76 34.29
CA LEU A 22 6.66 -14.15 34.61
C LEU A 22 8.01 -14.53 33.99
N SER A 23 8.99 -14.78 34.84
CA SER A 23 10.42 -14.96 34.50
C SER A 23 10.72 -16.24 33.69
N ASN A 24 9.70 -17.00 33.29
CA ASN A 24 9.84 -18.33 32.71
C ASN A 24 8.79 -18.63 31.64
N LEU A 25 8.51 -17.67 30.76
CA LEU A 25 7.69 -17.93 29.58
C LEU A 25 8.57 -18.38 28.44
N GLU A 26 8.62 -19.70 28.26
CA GLU A 26 9.30 -20.33 27.15
C GLU A 26 8.58 -20.13 25.81
N ASN A 27 7.33 -19.66 25.76
CA ASN A 27 6.58 -19.37 24.52
C ASN A 27 5.38 -18.46 24.76
N VAL A 28 5.11 -17.52 23.84
CA VAL A 28 3.89 -16.71 23.83
C VAL A 28 3.22 -16.81 22.45
N LEU A 29 2.01 -17.37 22.40
CA LEU A 29 1.19 -17.45 21.19
C LEU A 29 0.09 -16.38 21.23
N ILE A 30 0.07 -15.47 20.25
CA ILE A 30 -1.00 -14.48 20.10
C ILE A 30 -1.84 -14.86 18.88
N ALA A 31 -3.03 -15.41 19.11
CA ALA A 31 -3.98 -15.75 18.05
C ALA A 31 -5.12 -14.74 18.03
N ASN A 32 -5.32 -14.07 16.88
CA ASN A 32 -6.45 -13.15 16.66
C ASN A 32 -7.75 -13.89 16.26
N LYS A 33 -7.81 -15.20 16.53
CA LYS A 33 -8.90 -16.11 16.13
C LYS A 33 -9.16 -17.12 17.23
N HIS A 34 -10.42 -17.49 17.40
CA HIS A 34 -10.92 -18.29 18.52
C HIS A 34 -10.25 -19.69 18.53
N PRO A 35 -9.82 -20.25 19.69
CA PRO A 35 -8.92 -21.42 19.78
C PRO A 35 -9.44 -22.75 19.20
N ARG A 36 -10.61 -22.76 18.54
CA ARG A 36 -11.18 -23.95 17.90
C ARG A 36 -10.79 -24.11 16.44
N ASP A 37 -10.06 -23.17 15.86
CA ASP A 37 -9.54 -23.34 14.51
C ASP A 37 -8.15 -23.99 14.57
N GLN A 38 -8.09 -25.22 14.06
CA GLN A 38 -7.05 -26.20 14.40
C GLN A 38 -5.73 -25.99 13.61
N ASN A 39 -5.50 -24.77 13.13
CA ASN A 39 -4.35 -24.38 12.31
C ASN A 39 -3.48 -23.34 13.03
N GLY A 40 -3.28 -23.50 14.34
CA GLY A 40 -2.37 -22.65 15.11
C GLY A 40 -0.92 -23.16 14.97
N CYS A 41 -0.03 -22.34 14.42
CA CYS A 41 1.41 -22.61 14.43
C CYS A 41 1.98 -22.42 15.85
N SER A 42 2.73 -23.39 16.35
CA SER A 42 3.52 -23.28 17.58
C SER A 42 5.01 -23.15 17.23
N VAL A 43 5.71 -22.18 17.82
CA VAL A 43 7.18 -22.07 17.80
C VAL A 43 7.70 -22.06 19.24
N SER A 44 8.94 -22.52 19.47
CA SER A 44 9.58 -22.70 20.79
C SER A 44 10.64 -21.63 21.08
N ALA A 45 10.64 -20.94 22.24
CA ALA A 45 11.55 -19.81 22.50
C ALA A 45 12.98 -20.20 22.90
N THR A 46 13.33 -21.48 22.82
CA THR A 46 14.73 -21.94 22.92
C THR A 46 15.43 -21.98 21.57
N ASP A 47 14.70 -21.84 20.46
CA ASP A 47 15.31 -21.49 19.18
C ASP A 47 15.65 -19.99 19.24
N ALA A 48 16.93 -19.72 19.49
CA ALA A 48 17.49 -18.38 19.54
C ALA A 48 17.04 -17.58 18.32
N VAL A 49 16.12 -16.63 18.54
CA VAL A 49 15.76 -15.61 17.56
C VAL A 49 16.95 -14.67 17.47
N GLU A 50 17.94 -15.08 16.68
CA GLU A 50 18.81 -14.17 15.98
C GLU A 50 17.87 -13.34 15.10
N VAL A 51 17.56 -12.11 15.51
CA VAL A 51 16.89 -11.12 14.65
C VAL A 51 17.90 -10.75 13.55
N ARG A 52 18.16 -11.68 12.64
CA ARG A 52 18.74 -11.40 11.33
C ARG A 52 17.59 -10.97 10.44
N ALA A 53 17.82 -9.89 9.70
CA ALA A 53 16.90 -9.28 8.75
C ALA A 53 16.67 -10.16 7.50
N GLU A 54 16.45 -11.46 7.70
CA GLU A 54 16.57 -12.51 6.69
C GLU A 54 15.46 -13.56 6.88
N ASN A 55 14.21 -13.13 7.02
CA ASN A 55 13.07 -13.98 6.66
C ASN A 55 11.91 -13.13 6.15
N SER A 56 12.13 -12.49 5.00
CA SER A 56 11.06 -11.85 4.21
C SER A 56 10.36 -12.92 3.38
N GLU A 57 9.88 -14.00 4.01
CA GLU A 57 9.01 -14.95 3.33
C GLU A 57 7.74 -14.17 2.96
N ARG A 58 7.62 -13.83 1.67
CA ARG A 58 6.39 -13.26 1.16
C ARG A 58 5.28 -14.29 1.33
N TYR A 59 4.13 -13.83 1.78
CA TYR A 59 2.97 -14.66 2.01
C TYR A 59 2.07 -14.67 0.78
N SER A 60 1.38 -15.79 0.57
CA SER A 60 0.40 -15.88 -0.51
C SER A 60 -0.81 -14.98 -0.23
N ARG A 61 -1.42 -14.46 -1.31
CA ARG A 61 -2.65 -13.66 -1.25
C ARG A 61 -3.72 -14.35 -0.40
N PRO A 62 -4.29 -13.69 0.63
CA PRO A 62 -5.34 -14.27 1.44
C PRO A 62 -6.63 -14.48 0.63
N ALA A 63 -7.50 -15.37 1.10
CA ALA A 63 -8.81 -15.58 0.49
C ALA A 63 -9.73 -14.38 0.77
N LEU A 64 -9.84 -13.48 -0.21
CA LEU A 64 -10.72 -12.31 -0.17
C LEU A 64 -12.04 -12.58 -0.90
N SER A 65 -13.03 -11.73 -0.66
CA SER A 65 -14.27 -11.72 -1.45
C SER A 65 -14.06 -11.17 -2.88
N SER A 66 -13.01 -10.37 -3.10
CA SER A 66 -12.59 -9.89 -4.41
C SER A 66 -11.92 -11.02 -5.20
N ALA A 67 -12.29 -11.15 -6.47
CA ALA A 67 -11.54 -11.98 -7.40
C ALA A 67 -10.16 -11.36 -7.64
N PHE A 68 -9.14 -12.20 -7.85
CA PHE A 68 -7.84 -11.72 -8.26
C PHE A 68 -7.92 -11.14 -9.67
N THR A 69 -7.57 -9.87 -9.81
CA THR A 69 -7.44 -9.17 -11.10
C THR A 69 -6.03 -8.60 -11.18
N ALA A 70 -5.25 -9.02 -12.17
CA ALA A 70 -3.88 -8.55 -12.35
C ALA A 70 -3.85 -7.06 -12.75
N PRO A 71 -2.78 -6.32 -12.41
CA PRO A 71 -2.56 -4.96 -12.90
C PRO A 71 -2.57 -4.86 -14.43
N GLU A 72 -3.38 -3.95 -14.96
CA GLU A 72 -3.62 -3.73 -16.38
C GLU A 72 -2.65 -2.67 -16.96
N ASN A 73 -2.24 -1.70 -16.13
CA ASN A 73 -1.44 -0.54 -16.54
C ASN A 73 -0.12 -0.44 -15.75
N GLU A 74 0.88 0.27 -16.29
CA GLU A 74 2.19 0.42 -15.60
C GLU A 74 2.06 1.07 -14.22
N LEU A 75 1.26 2.14 -14.08
CA LEU A 75 1.03 2.77 -12.78
C LEU A 75 0.40 1.80 -11.76
N GLN A 76 -0.54 0.95 -12.21
CA GLN A 76 -1.12 -0.07 -11.32
C GLN A 76 -0.07 -1.11 -10.90
N LYS A 77 0.86 -1.49 -11.79
CA LYS A 77 1.96 -2.41 -11.48
C LYS A 77 2.90 -1.81 -10.46
N GLU A 78 3.28 -0.54 -10.61
CA GLU A 78 4.16 0.18 -9.68
C GLU A 78 3.53 0.26 -8.29
N ILE A 79 2.26 0.67 -8.20
CA ILE A 79 1.54 0.75 -6.92
C ILE A 79 1.40 -0.65 -6.30
N ALA A 80 1.03 -1.67 -7.08
CA ALA A 80 0.92 -3.04 -6.59
C ALA A 80 2.27 -3.58 -6.08
N GLN A 81 3.38 -3.27 -6.76
CA GLN A 81 4.73 -3.65 -6.32
C GLN A 81 5.13 -2.96 -5.01
N ALA A 82 4.82 -1.67 -4.85
CA ALA A 82 5.02 -0.97 -3.59
C ALA A 82 4.24 -1.66 -2.46
N TRP A 83 2.97 -2.01 -2.69
CA TRP A 83 2.17 -2.75 -1.72
C TRP A 83 2.77 -4.12 -1.39
N GLN A 84 3.25 -4.87 -2.38
CA GLN A 84 3.91 -6.17 -2.17
C GLN A 84 5.15 -6.03 -1.30
N ALA A 85 5.92 -4.94 -1.46
CA ALA A 85 7.11 -4.68 -0.67
C ALA A 85 6.76 -4.36 0.80
N PHE A 86 5.73 -3.56 1.05
CA PHE A 86 5.31 -3.20 2.41
C PHE A 86 4.53 -4.29 3.15
N LEU A 87 3.68 -5.02 2.43
CA LEU A 87 2.82 -6.06 3.01
C LEU A 87 3.47 -7.44 3.01
N LEU A 88 4.59 -7.60 2.28
CA LEU A 88 5.25 -8.89 2.07
C LEU A 88 4.29 -9.93 1.50
N ILE A 89 3.52 -9.57 0.47
CA ILE A 89 2.59 -10.46 -0.22
C ILE A 89 3.09 -10.68 -1.66
N ASP A 90 3.00 -11.90 -2.20
CA ASP A 90 3.48 -12.22 -3.55
C ASP A 90 2.62 -11.61 -4.66
N GLU A 91 1.29 -11.70 -4.51
CA GLU A 91 0.35 -11.29 -5.54
C GLU A 91 -0.70 -10.37 -4.93
N ILE A 92 -0.83 -9.17 -5.52
CA ILE A 92 -1.82 -8.17 -5.13
C ILE A 92 -2.67 -7.88 -6.36
N GLY A 93 -3.96 -8.15 -6.23
CA GLY A 93 -4.95 -7.80 -7.25
C GLY A 93 -5.34 -6.33 -7.16
N ILE A 94 -5.74 -5.75 -8.29
CA ILE A 94 -6.05 -4.31 -8.33
C ILE A 94 -7.31 -3.90 -7.56
N ASP A 95 -8.16 -4.87 -7.28
CA ASP A 95 -9.40 -4.72 -6.51
C ASP A 95 -9.27 -5.25 -5.08
N ASP A 96 -8.04 -5.55 -4.63
CA ASP A 96 -7.77 -5.94 -3.25
C ASP A 96 -7.78 -4.72 -2.34
N ASP A 97 -8.54 -4.82 -1.25
CA ASP A 97 -8.60 -3.78 -0.23
C ASP A 97 -7.36 -3.86 0.67
N PHE A 98 -6.63 -2.75 0.78
CA PHE A 98 -5.40 -2.61 1.54
C PHE A 98 -5.54 -3.11 2.97
N PHE A 99 -6.65 -2.78 3.64
CA PHE A 99 -6.87 -3.12 5.04
C PHE A 99 -7.34 -4.56 5.19
N ALA A 100 -8.11 -5.08 4.23
CA ALA A 100 -8.54 -6.47 4.21
C ALA A 100 -7.38 -7.47 4.03
N ILE A 101 -6.31 -7.07 3.33
CA ILE A 101 -5.12 -7.90 3.11
C ILE A 101 -4.06 -7.78 4.22
N GLY A 102 -4.33 -7.02 5.29
CA GLY A 102 -3.44 -6.88 6.44
C GLY A 102 -2.70 -5.54 6.52
N GLY A 103 -3.06 -4.57 5.69
CA GLY A 103 -2.58 -3.21 5.79
C GLY A 103 -3.05 -2.51 7.07
N ASN A 104 -2.20 -1.63 7.58
CA ASN A 104 -2.47 -0.82 8.77
C ASN A 104 -2.02 0.64 8.53
N SER A 105 -2.33 1.53 9.47
CA SER A 105 -2.05 2.96 9.33
C SER A 105 -0.56 3.29 9.23
N LEU A 106 0.33 2.52 9.87
CA LEU A 106 1.77 2.74 9.81
C LEU A 106 2.32 2.38 8.43
N LEU A 107 1.96 1.19 7.93
CA LEU A 107 2.34 0.75 6.57
C LEU A 107 1.70 1.67 5.52
N GLY A 108 0.45 2.08 5.72
CA GLY A 108 -0.24 3.04 4.86
C GLY A 108 0.46 4.40 4.82
N ALA A 109 0.94 4.90 5.96
CA ALA A 109 1.67 6.17 6.01
C ALA A 109 3.00 6.10 5.26
N GLN A 110 3.73 4.99 5.41
CA GLN A 110 4.99 4.76 4.70
C GLN A 110 4.76 4.65 3.19
N LEU A 111 3.77 3.86 2.77
CA LEU A 111 3.37 3.72 1.39
C LEU A 111 2.98 5.07 0.77
N ILE A 112 2.13 5.85 1.45
CA ILE A 112 1.72 7.17 0.96
C ILE A 112 2.91 8.11 0.82
N SER A 113 3.83 8.09 1.78
CA SER A 113 5.05 8.89 1.70
C SER A 113 5.90 8.53 0.49
N GLU A 114 6.02 7.25 0.15
CA GLU A 114 6.71 6.79 -1.06
C GLU A 114 5.97 7.24 -2.33
N LEU A 115 4.65 7.02 -2.40
CA LEU A 115 3.85 7.40 -3.57
C LEU A 115 3.88 8.92 -3.83
N ASN A 116 3.82 9.74 -2.78
CA ASN A 116 3.93 11.19 -2.91
C ASN A 116 5.29 11.61 -3.48
N GLN A 117 6.38 10.96 -3.05
CA GLN A 117 7.73 11.24 -3.55
C GLN A 117 7.89 10.80 -5.01
N THR A 118 7.43 9.60 -5.36
CA THR A 118 7.60 9.02 -6.70
C THR A 118 6.71 9.69 -7.75
N HIS A 119 5.46 10.00 -7.40
CA HIS A 119 4.47 10.51 -8.35
C HIS A 119 4.20 12.01 -8.24
N GLN A 120 4.90 12.72 -7.34
CA GLN A 120 4.77 14.17 -7.13
C GLN A 120 3.32 14.61 -6.86
N VAL A 121 2.62 13.81 -6.04
CA VAL A 121 1.25 14.07 -5.60
C VAL A 121 1.20 14.34 -4.11
N ASP A 122 0.11 14.96 -3.64
CA ASP A 122 -0.18 15.13 -2.22
C ASP A 122 -1.36 14.23 -1.84
N LEU A 123 -1.03 13.01 -1.40
CA LEU A 123 -1.95 12.05 -0.82
C LEU A 123 -1.82 12.06 0.71
N GLY A 124 -2.94 11.97 1.42
CA GLY A 124 -3.00 11.79 2.86
C GLY A 124 -3.56 10.42 3.24
N ILE A 125 -3.37 10.02 4.50
CA ILE A 125 -3.99 8.80 5.06
C ILE A 125 -5.50 8.70 4.81
N PRO A 126 -6.30 9.79 4.93
CA PRO A 126 -7.72 9.72 4.60
C PRO A 126 -7.99 9.25 3.17
N ASP A 127 -7.17 9.66 2.21
CA ASP A 127 -7.31 9.23 0.81
C ASP A 127 -7.14 7.71 0.67
N LEU A 128 -6.21 7.10 1.40
CA LEU A 128 -6.04 5.64 1.40
C LEU A 128 -7.23 4.90 2.01
N PHE A 129 -7.93 5.50 2.98
CA PHE A 129 -9.16 4.92 3.53
C PHE A 129 -10.32 4.96 2.54
N ASP A 130 -10.49 6.08 1.82
CA ASP A 130 -11.57 6.23 0.84
C ASP A 130 -11.28 5.47 -0.47
N HIS A 131 -9.99 5.37 -0.83
CA HIS A 131 -9.48 4.78 -2.06
C HIS A 131 -8.61 3.55 -1.75
N SER A 132 -9.10 2.65 -0.91
CA SER A 132 -8.35 1.51 -0.35
C SER A 132 -7.95 0.40 -1.33
N THR A 133 -8.11 0.57 -2.65
CA THR A 133 -7.67 -0.42 -3.66
C THR A 133 -6.67 0.20 -4.62
N VAL A 134 -5.81 -0.63 -5.21
CA VAL A 134 -4.82 -0.18 -6.21
C VAL A 134 -5.51 0.56 -7.36
N ARG A 135 -6.64 0.05 -7.86
CA ARG A 135 -7.42 0.71 -8.92
C ARG A 135 -7.83 2.13 -8.50
N ARG A 136 -8.42 2.28 -7.32
CA ARG A 136 -8.90 3.58 -6.84
C ARG A 136 -7.77 4.56 -6.53
N LEU A 137 -6.64 4.09 -5.98
CA LEU A 137 -5.45 4.92 -5.79
C LEU A 137 -4.88 5.40 -7.12
N THR A 138 -4.82 4.51 -8.12
CA THR A 138 -4.35 4.85 -9.47
C THR A 138 -5.18 5.99 -10.05
N ASP A 139 -6.52 5.86 -10.00
CA ASP A 139 -7.44 6.89 -10.51
C ASP A 139 -7.26 8.22 -9.77
N LEU A 140 -7.07 8.18 -8.45
CA LEU A 140 -6.84 9.37 -7.64
C LEU A 140 -5.51 10.06 -8.00
N ILE A 141 -4.42 9.30 -8.14
CA ILE A 141 -3.10 9.82 -8.54
C ILE A 141 -3.20 10.51 -9.91
N LEU A 142 -3.82 9.86 -10.89
CA LEU A 142 -4.02 10.41 -12.23
C LEU A 142 -4.85 11.71 -12.18
N SER A 143 -5.91 11.74 -11.36
CA SER A 143 -6.75 12.94 -11.20
C SER A 143 -5.96 14.11 -10.60
N LYS A 144 -5.08 13.86 -9.62
CA LYS A 144 -4.24 14.88 -9.00
C LYS A 144 -3.14 15.37 -9.94
N GLN A 145 -2.54 14.49 -10.73
CA GLN A 145 -1.56 14.85 -11.77
C GLN A 145 -2.20 15.72 -12.86
N THR A 146 -3.40 15.37 -13.31
CA THR A 146 -4.11 16.14 -14.35
C THR A 146 -4.58 17.50 -13.84
N SER A 147 -4.95 17.59 -12.55
CA SER A 147 -5.38 18.86 -11.94
C SER A 147 -4.21 19.80 -11.63
N GLY A 148 -2.99 19.26 -11.46
CA GLY A 148 -1.76 20.04 -11.27
C GLY A 148 -1.15 20.56 -12.58
N LEU A 149 -1.58 20.02 -13.73
CA LEU A 149 -1.34 20.62 -15.03
C LEU A 149 -2.32 21.78 -15.18
N ASP A 150 -1.88 23.00 -14.85
CA ASP A 150 -2.68 24.20 -15.02
C ASP A 150 -3.29 24.20 -16.43
N ASN A 151 -4.63 24.18 -16.51
CA ASN A 151 -5.33 24.23 -17.79
C ASN A 151 -4.90 25.47 -18.60
N ALA A 152 -4.46 26.53 -17.89
CA ALA A 152 -3.86 27.72 -18.47
C ALA A 152 -2.47 27.49 -19.09
N GLN A 153 -1.64 26.59 -18.55
CA GLN A 153 -0.36 26.21 -19.15
C GLN A 153 -0.55 25.31 -20.36
N LEU A 154 -1.50 24.36 -20.30
CA LEU A 154 -1.87 23.54 -21.46
C LEU A 154 -2.45 24.38 -22.59
N SER A 155 -3.32 25.35 -22.27
CA SER A 155 -3.85 26.26 -23.29
C SER A 155 -2.75 27.14 -23.88
N ALA A 156 -1.80 27.62 -23.07
CA ALA A 156 -0.70 28.45 -23.55
C ALA A 156 0.27 27.67 -24.47
N GLU A 157 0.55 26.39 -24.18
CA GLU A 157 1.34 25.54 -25.09
C GLU A 157 0.57 25.10 -26.34
N LEU A 158 -0.74 24.86 -26.25
CA LEU A 158 -1.57 24.60 -27.43
C LEU A 158 -1.65 25.83 -28.34
N ASP A 159 -1.85 27.02 -27.78
CA ASP A 159 -1.82 28.29 -28.53
C ASP A 159 -0.45 28.51 -29.19
N ARG A 160 0.65 28.13 -28.53
CA ARG A 160 2.00 28.21 -29.09
C ARG A 160 2.23 27.22 -30.23
N LEU A 161 1.66 26.01 -30.14
CA LEU A 161 1.73 24.99 -31.21
C LEU A 161 0.83 25.34 -32.40
N GLU A 162 -0.33 25.95 -32.18
CA GLU A 162 -1.20 26.45 -33.25
C GLU A 162 -0.68 27.77 -33.87
N SER A 163 0.13 28.55 -33.14
CA SER A 163 0.80 29.74 -33.69
C SER A 163 2.11 29.43 -34.40
N LEU A 164 2.60 28.19 -34.37
CA LEU A 164 3.65 27.77 -35.30
C LEU A 164 3.04 27.77 -36.69
N SER A 165 3.47 28.71 -37.51
CA SER A 165 3.00 28.81 -38.88
C SER A 165 3.59 27.68 -39.72
N ASP A 166 2.90 27.27 -40.78
CA ASP A 166 3.44 26.28 -41.74
C ASP A 166 4.80 26.72 -42.33
N ASP A 167 5.10 28.02 -42.32
CA ASP A 167 6.38 28.60 -42.74
C ASP A 167 7.53 28.28 -41.77
N ASP A 168 7.28 28.17 -40.46
CA ASP A 168 8.30 27.79 -39.45
C ASP A 168 8.68 26.30 -39.56
N ILE A 169 7.73 25.46 -39.99
CA ILE A 169 7.97 24.03 -40.25
C ILE A 169 8.86 23.85 -41.48
N ALA A 170 8.71 24.71 -42.49
CA ALA A 170 9.55 24.71 -43.69
C ALA A 170 10.99 25.15 -43.37
N GLU A 171 11.18 26.14 -42.49
CA GLU A 171 12.52 26.63 -42.11
C GLU A 171 13.32 25.60 -41.29
N LEU A 172 12.65 24.73 -40.52
CA LEU A 172 13.29 23.63 -39.80
C LEU A 172 13.67 22.42 -40.68
N LEU A 173 13.06 22.28 -41.86
CA LEU A 173 13.41 21.22 -42.81
C LEU A 173 14.65 21.56 -43.65
N ASP A 174 14.85 22.84 -43.99
CA ASP A 174 16.05 23.30 -44.72
C ASP A 174 17.34 23.25 -43.86
N ALA A 175 17.22 23.32 -42.53
CA ALA A 175 18.36 23.30 -41.61
C ALA A 175 18.97 21.89 -41.37
N GLN A 176 18.37 20.83 -41.92
CA GLN A 176 18.84 19.44 -41.80
C GLN A 176 19.57 18.92 -43.07
N GLU A 177 19.71 19.74 -44.12
CA GLU A 177 20.29 19.30 -45.41
C GLU A 177 21.65 19.92 -45.76
N THR A 178 22.41 20.45 -44.79
CA THR A 178 23.82 20.86 -44.99
C THR A 178 24.78 20.09 -44.10
#